data_AF-A0AAN2QVR0-F1
#
_entry.id   AF-A0AAN2QVR0-F1
#
_cell.length_a   1.000
_cell.length_b   1.000
_cell.length_c   1.000
_cell.angle_alpha   90.00
_cell.angle_beta   90.00
_cell.angle_gamma   90.00
#
_symmetry.space_group_name_H-M   'P 1'
#
loop_
_entity.id
_entity.type
_entity.pdbx_description
1 polymer ?
#
loop_
_entity_poly.entity_id
_entity_poly.type
_entity_poly.pdbx_seq_one_letter_code
_entity_poly.pdbx_strand_id
1 'polypeptide(L)'
;MIITSILIGIAAGLISGMVKIGWEAILPPRTQERDETNPPQQLLQQMGVPRRITHAYVHYSKDQKVYYIALLIHFSFSLFFGILFALTYRAWPIIGMWQGTLYGIVIWFAFHIVIMPVLKTVPSPAKQPFTEHFSEILGHIVWAWTIYLVVIALMYH
;
A
#
# COMPACT_ATOMS: atom_id res chain seq x y z
N MET A 1 19.92 17.00 -5.34
CA MET A 1 19.07 16.79 -4.13
C MET A 1 17.69 16.23 -4.48
N ILE A 2 16.85 16.94 -5.25
CA ILE A 2 15.49 16.45 -5.59
C ILE A 2 15.51 15.13 -6.37
N ILE A 3 16.29 15.05 -7.45
CA ILE A 3 16.39 13.84 -8.28
C ILE A 3 16.85 12.64 -7.43
N THR A 4 17.85 12.83 -6.58
CA THR A 4 18.34 11.79 -5.64
C THR A 4 17.22 11.33 -4.70
N SER A 5 16.47 12.24 -4.09
CA SER A 5 15.32 11.89 -3.24
C SER A 5 14.26 11.10 -4.00
N ILE A 6 13.98 11.43 -5.27
CA ILE A 6 13.03 10.68 -6.10
C ILE A 6 13.53 9.25 -6.31
N LEU A 7 14.80 9.06 -6.68
CA LEU A 7 15.38 7.73 -6.89
C LEU A 7 15.37 6.89 -5.61
N ILE A 8 15.72 7.49 -4.47
CA ILE A 8 15.65 6.85 -3.16
C ILE A 8 14.21 6.46 -2.82
N GLY A 9 13.26 7.35 -3.06
CA GLY A 9 11.85 7.09 -2.83
C GLY A 9 11.26 6.00 -3.72
N ILE A 10 11.72 5.89 -4.97
CA ILE A 10 11.38 4.77 -5.86
C ILE A 10 11.87 3.45 -5.26
N ALA A 11 13.14 3.38 -4.83
CA ALA A 11 13.68 2.18 -4.20
C ALA A 11 12.90 1.81 -2.92
N ALA A 12 12.62 2.78 -2.06
CA ALA A 12 11.83 2.61 -0.84
C ALA A 12 10.41 2.13 -1.15
N GLY A 13 9.74 2.71 -2.15
CA GLY A 13 8.40 2.34 -2.57
C GLY A 13 8.31 0.92 -3.15
N LEU A 14 9.29 0.52 -3.96
CA LEU A 14 9.35 -0.85 -4.50
C LEU A 14 9.56 -1.88 -3.38
N ILE A 15 10.54 -1.66 -2.49
CA ILE A 15 10.85 -2.59 -1.41
C ILE A 15 9.68 -2.68 -0.42
N SER A 16 9.15 -1.54 0.02
CA SER A 16 8.01 -1.52 0.93
C SER A 16 6.75 -2.15 0.31
N GLY A 17 6.49 -1.93 -0.98
CA GLY A 17 5.37 -2.57 -1.67
C GLY A 17 5.44 -4.11 -1.61
N MET A 18 6.63 -4.69 -1.79
CA MET A 18 6.84 -6.13 -1.60
C MET A 18 6.59 -6.56 -0.15
N VAL A 19 7.02 -5.77 0.83
CA VAL A 19 6.77 -6.05 2.26
C VAL A 19 5.27 -6.01 2.59
N LYS A 20 4.51 -5.04 2.06
CA LYS A 20 3.06 -4.96 2.27
C LYS A 20 2.33 -6.16 1.67
N ILE A 21 2.68 -6.55 0.44
CA ILE A 21 2.11 -7.74 -0.21
C ILE A 21 2.48 -9.01 0.57
N GLY A 22 3.74 -9.13 1.01
CA GLY A 22 4.19 -10.25 1.83
C GLY A 22 3.45 -10.34 3.17
N TRP A 23 3.20 -9.19 3.81
CA TRP A 23 2.39 -9.11 5.02
C TRP A 23 0.98 -9.65 4.80
N GLU A 24 0.32 -9.22 3.73
CA GLU A 24 -1.05 -9.65 3.40
C GLU A 24 -1.12 -11.12 2.97
N ALA A 25 -0.04 -11.69 2.45
CA ALA A 25 0.06 -13.12 2.20
C ALA A 25 0.13 -13.96 3.49
N ILE A 26 0.74 -13.43 4.57
CA ILE A 26 0.84 -14.10 5.87
C ILE A 26 -0.43 -13.88 6.70
N LEU A 27 -0.94 -12.65 6.71
CA LEU A 27 -2.12 -12.23 7.47
C LEU A 27 -3.14 -11.56 6.55
N PRO A 28 -3.93 -12.34 5.78
CA PRO A 28 -4.89 -11.77 4.85
C PRO A 28 -5.91 -10.87 5.55
N PRO A 29 -6.15 -9.64 5.08
CA PRO A 29 -7.13 -8.74 5.69
C PRO A 29 -8.57 -9.18 5.43
N ARG A 30 -8.81 -10.02 4.41
CA ARG A 30 -10.13 -10.37 3.90
C ARG A 30 -10.22 -11.87 3.62
N THR A 31 -11.45 -12.39 3.64
CA THR A 31 -11.75 -13.74 3.14
C THR A 31 -11.58 -13.79 1.63
N GLN A 32 -11.38 -14.99 1.08
CA GLN A 32 -11.22 -15.17 -0.37
C GLN A 32 -12.38 -14.56 -1.17
N GLU A 33 -13.62 -14.77 -0.74
CA GLU A 33 -14.83 -14.20 -1.37
C GLU A 33 -14.80 -12.67 -1.40
N ARG A 34 -14.38 -12.03 -0.30
CA ARG A 34 -14.29 -10.57 -0.21
C ARG A 34 -13.08 -9.99 -0.96
N ASP A 35 -12.07 -10.82 -1.22
CA ASP A 35 -10.86 -10.43 -1.94
C ASP A 35 -10.89 -10.76 -3.44
N GLU A 36 -11.96 -11.42 -3.93
CA GLU A 36 -12.19 -11.65 -5.36
C GLU A 36 -12.14 -10.36 -6.17
N THR A 37 -12.61 -9.26 -5.58
CA THR A 37 -12.41 -7.90 -6.06
C THR A 37 -11.88 -7.06 -4.91
N ASN A 38 -10.55 -6.96 -4.84
CA ASN A 38 -9.88 -6.21 -3.78
C ASN A 38 -10.16 -4.69 -3.90
N PRO A 39 -9.92 -3.89 -2.83
CA PRO A 39 -10.28 -2.48 -2.83
C PRO A 39 -9.67 -1.66 -3.98
N PRO A 40 -8.40 -1.86 -4.39
CA PRO A 40 -7.85 -1.18 -5.56
C PRO A 40 -8.58 -1.50 -6.88
N GLN A 41 -8.96 -2.76 -7.09
CA GLN A 41 -9.75 -3.16 -8.26
C GLN A 41 -11.16 -2.55 -8.20
N GLN A 42 -11.79 -2.58 -7.02
CA GLN A 42 -13.12 -1.98 -6.81
C GLN A 42 -13.10 -0.48 -7.11
N LEU A 43 -12.07 0.24 -6.65
CA LEU A 43 -11.92 1.66 -6.90
C LEU A 43 -11.83 1.96 -8.40
N LEU A 44 -11.02 1.19 -9.15
CA LEU A 44 -10.96 1.34 -10.60
C LEU A 44 -12.31 1.05 -11.28
N GLN A 45 -13.04 0.04 -10.82
CA GLN A 45 -14.38 -0.25 -11.34
C GLN A 45 -15.38 0.88 -11.06
N GLN A 46 -15.31 1.50 -9.87
CA GLN A 46 -16.09 2.68 -9.52
C GLN A 46 -15.76 3.87 -10.44
N MET A 47 -14.52 3.95 -10.95
CA MET A 47 -14.10 4.93 -11.95
C MET A 47 -14.46 4.54 -13.40
N GLY A 48 -15.21 3.46 -13.60
CA GLY A 48 -15.67 3.00 -14.91
C GLY A 48 -14.71 2.05 -15.64
N VAL A 49 -13.62 1.61 -15.01
CA VAL A 49 -12.72 0.63 -15.61
C VAL A 49 -13.38 -0.76 -15.61
N PRO A 50 -13.57 -1.41 -16.77
CA PRO A 50 -14.27 -2.70 -16.84
C PRO A 50 -13.59 -3.81 -16.02
N ARG A 51 -14.40 -4.75 -15.49
CA ARG A 51 -13.92 -5.93 -14.75
C ARG A 51 -12.85 -6.73 -15.52
N ARG A 52 -13.02 -6.88 -16.84
CA ARG A 52 -12.04 -7.57 -17.72
C ARG A 52 -10.63 -6.97 -17.66
N ILE A 53 -10.52 -5.68 -17.37
CA ILE A 53 -9.23 -4.98 -17.22
C ILE A 53 -8.76 -5.10 -15.78
N THR A 54 -9.59 -4.75 -14.79
CA THR A 54 -9.17 -4.76 -13.38
C THR A 54 -8.80 -6.15 -12.87
N HIS A 55 -9.37 -7.21 -13.46
CA HIS A 55 -9.10 -8.61 -13.14
C HIS A 55 -8.18 -9.28 -14.16
N ALA A 56 -7.48 -8.50 -15.01
CA ALA A 56 -6.54 -9.08 -15.95
C ALA A 56 -5.39 -9.76 -15.20
N TYR A 57 -5.08 -10.98 -15.61
CA TYR A 57 -4.03 -11.80 -15.02
C TYR A 57 -3.20 -12.49 -16.10
N VAL A 58 -2.00 -12.91 -15.71
CA VAL A 58 -1.18 -13.86 -16.48
C VAL A 58 -1.04 -15.14 -15.66
N HIS A 59 -0.86 -16.27 -16.34
CA HIS A 59 -0.47 -17.51 -15.68
C HIS A 59 1.05 -17.54 -15.49
N TYR A 60 1.48 -17.68 -14.25
CA TYR A 60 2.87 -17.89 -13.86
C TYR A 60 3.02 -19.30 -13.29
N SER A 61 4.19 -19.92 -13.47
CA SER A 61 4.45 -21.30 -13.01
C SER A 61 3.34 -22.31 -13.36
N LYS A 62 2.79 -22.20 -14.59
CA LYS A 62 1.68 -22.98 -15.17
C LYS A 62 0.27 -22.51 -14.79
N ASP A 63 -0.14 -22.61 -13.52
CA ASP A 63 -1.53 -22.44 -13.12
C ASP A 63 -1.78 -21.28 -12.15
N GLN A 64 -0.71 -20.68 -11.59
CA GLN A 64 -0.85 -19.55 -10.66
C GLN A 64 -1.25 -18.27 -11.40
N LYS A 65 -2.38 -17.67 -11.02
CA LYS A 65 -2.83 -16.39 -11.56
C LYS A 65 -2.11 -15.24 -10.88
N VAL A 66 -1.50 -14.37 -11.69
CA VAL A 66 -0.89 -13.12 -11.24
C VAL A 66 -1.68 -11.94 -11.79
N TYR A 67 -2.46 -11.30 -10.92
CA TYR A 67 -3.31 -10.15 -11.26
C TYR A 67 -2.49 -8.86 -11.37
N TYR A 68 -1.86 -8.66 -12.53
CA TYR A 68 -0.86 -7.61 -12.73
C TYR A 68 -1.43 -6.19 -12.63
N ILE A 69 -2.72 -5.96 -12.93
CA ILE A 69 -3.36 -4.65 -12.72
C ILE A 69 -3.50 -4.33 -11.24
N ALA A 70 -3.88 -5.31 -10.40
CA ALA A 70 -3.92 -5.12 -8.96
C ALA A 70 -2.53 -4.82 -8.41
N LEU A 71 -1.51 -5.60 -8.83
CA LEU A 71 -0.12 -5.36 -8.42
C LEU A 71 0.38 -3.97 -8.83
N LEU A 72 0.08 -3.53 -10.06
CA LEU A 72 0.47 -2.22 -10.56
C LEU A 72 -0.06 -1.10 -9.66
N ILE A 73 -1.31 -1.18 -9.21
CA ILE A 73 -1.90 -0.17 -8.32
C ILE A 73 -1.25 -0.20 -6.94
N HIS A 74 -1.04 -1.39 -6.35
CA HIS A 74 -0.39 -1.53 -5.04
C HIS A 74 1.04 -0.96 -5.05
N PHE A 75 1.81 -1.26 -6.09
CA PHE A 75 3.15 -0.69 -6.26
C PHE A 75 3.11 0.80 -6.59
N SER A 76 2.15 1.29 -7.38
CA SER A 76 2.00 2.73 -7.64
C SER A 76 1.72 3.51 -6.36
N PHE A 77 0.87 2.97 -5.48
CA PHE A 77 0.60 3.53 -4.17
C PHE A 77 1.88 3.58 -3.32
N SER A 78 2.61 2.47 -3.26
CA SER A 78 3.86 2.39 -2.50
C SER A 78 4.96 3.32 -3.04
N LEU A 79 5.08 3.42 -4.37
CA LEU A 79 5.99 4.35 -5.04
C LEU A 79 5.65 5.80 -4.70
N PHE A 80 4.37 6.18 -4.81
CA PHE A 80 3.93 7.54 -4.51
C PHE A 80 4.31 7.96 -3.09
N PHE A 81 3.97 7.13 -2.09
CA PHE A 81 4.27 7.45 -0.69
C PHE A 81 5.76 7.29 -0.35
N GLY A 82 6.48 6.37 -0.97
CA GLY A 82 7.94 6.28 -0.84
C GLY A 82 8.66 7.53 -1.35
N ILE A 83 8.28 8.02 -2.53
CA ILE A 83 8.78 9.27 -3.12
C ILE A 83 8.38 10.47 -2.26
N LEU A 84 7.12 10.55 -1.84
CA LEU A 84 6.64 11.62 -0.98
C LEU A 84 7.46 11.68 0.31
N PHE A 85 7.64 10.55 0.99
CA PHE A 85 8.45 10.44 2.20
C PHE A 85 9.88 10.96 1.97
N ALA A 86 10.55 10.48 0.92
CA ALA A 86 11.93 10.87 0.61
C ALA A 86 12.08 12.35 0.22
N LEU A 87 11.04 12.97 -0.35
CA LEU A 87 11.04 14.39 -0.67
C LEU A 87 10.82 15.26 0.56
N THR A 88 9.93 14.85 1.47
CA THR A 88 9.47 15.71 2.57
C THR A 88 10.21 15.51 3.88
N TYR A 89 10.80 14.34 4.12
CA TYR A 89 11.39 13.98 5.42
C TYR A 89 12.46 14.97 5.91
N ARG A 90 13.31 15.49 5.02
CA ARG A 90 14.36 16.46 5.39
C ARG A 90 13.79 17.80 5.87
N ALA A 91 12.69 18.26 5.28
CA ALA A 91 12.04 19.51 5.67
C ALA A 91 11.16 19.33 6.91
N TRP A 92 10.53 18.17 7.05
CA TRP A 92 9.63 17.84 8.15
C TRP A 92 10.03 16.52 8.81
N PRO A 93 11.03 16.52 9.71
CA PRO A 93 11.55 15.30 10.35
C PRO A 93 10.48 14.51 11.14
N ILE A 94 9.40 15.18 11.55
CA ILE A 94 8.23 14.57 12.18
C ILE A 94 7.65 13.40 11.36
N ILE A 95 7.82 13.42 10.04
CA ILE A 95 7.38 12.35 9.13
C ILE A 95 8.11 11.04 9.41
N GLY A 96 9.35 11.08 9.91
CA GLY A 96 10.11 9.90 10.34
C GLY A 96 9.93 9.53 11.81
N MET A 97 9.00 10.16 12.53
CA MET A 97 8.71 9.81 13.93
C MET A 97 8.41 8.32 14.08
N TRP A 98 8.95 7.73 15.15
CA TRP A 98 8.87 6.30 15.43
C TRP A 98 9.33 5.45 14.24
N GLN A 99 10.43 5.87 13.61
CA GLN A 99 11.01 5.20 12.44
C GLN A 99 10.00 5.11 11.28
N GLY A 100 9.21 6.16 11.06
CA GLY A 100 8.20 6.22 10.00
C GLY A 100 6.93 5.41 10.27
N THR A 101 6.78 4.76 11.42
CA THR A 101 5.53 4.02 11.71
C THR A 101 4.33 4.95 11.86
N LEU A 102 4.50 6.16 12.41
CA LEU A 102 3.43 7.17 12.47
C LEU A 102 2.93 7.54 11.07
N TYR A 103 3.82 7.61 10.08
CA TYR A 103 3.47 7.87 8.68
C TYR A 103 2.53 6.79 8.13
N GLY A 104 2.83 5.52 8.40
CA GLY A 104 1.96 4.39 8.04
C GLY A 104 0.61 4.45 8.72
N ILE A 105 0.55 4.76 10.02
CA ILE A 105 -0.70 4.88 10.78
C ILE A 105 -1.59 5.99 10.20
N VAL A 106 -1.02 7.15 9.87
CA VAL A 106 -1.76 8.26 9.27
C VAL A 106 -2.35 7.87 7.91
N ILE A 107 -1.57 7.18 7.07
CA ILE A 107 -2.03 6.72 5.75
C ILE A 107 -3.10 5.64 5.89
N TRP A 108 -2.90 4.66 6.78
CA TRP A 108 -3.91 3.66 7.12
C TRP A 108 -5.23 4.32 7.52
N PHE A 109 -5.18 5.27 8.45
CA PHE A 109 -6.37 5.97 8.91
C PHE A 109 -7.05 6.72 7.75
N ALA A 110 -6.27 7.48 6.96
CA ALA A 110 -6.78 8.22 5.83
C ALA A 110 -7.48 7.30 4.81
N PHE A 111 -6.88 6.17 4.43
CA PHE A 111 -7.44 5.32 3.37
C PHE A 111 -8.47 4.31 3.88
N HIS A 112 -8.16 3.57 4.94
CA HIS A 112 -8.98 2.44 5.40
C HIS A 112 -10.11 2.86 6.32
N ILE A 113 -9.95 3.96 7.06
CA ILE A 113 -10.99 4.45 7.99
C ILE A 113 -11.84 5.55 7.36
N VAL A 114 -11.25 6.40 6.51
CA VAL A 114 -11.94 7.58 5.95
C VAL A 114 -12.27 7.43 4.46
N ILE A 115 -11.26 7.47 3.58
CA ILE A 115 -11.46 7.63 2.12
C ILE A 115 -12.22 6.44 1.51
N MET A 116 -11.74 5.21 1.68
CA MET A 116 -12.39 4.05 1.05
C MET A 116 -13.82 3.80 1.57
N PRO A 117 -14.11 3.94 2.88
CA PRO A 117 -15.49 3.89 3.36
C PRO A 117 -16.38 5.00 2.81
N VAL A 118 -15.89 6.25 2.73
CA VAL A 118 -16.66 7.39 2.17
C VAL A 118 -16.97 7.16 0.69
N LEU A 119 -16.02 6.64 -0.06
CA LEU A 119 -16.20 6.25 -1.47
C LEU A 119 -17.00 4.95 -1.65
N LYS A 120 -17.42 4.30 -0.56
CA LYS A 120 -18.11 3.01 -0.55
C LYS A 120 -17.32 1.90 -1.27
N THR A 121 -16.00 2.03 -1.35
CA THR A 121 -15.09 1.01 -1.89
C THR A 121 -15.01 -0.19 -0.95
N VAL A 122 -15.10 0.08 0.36
CA VAL A 122 -15.19 -0.94 1.43
C VAL A 122 -16.35 -0.59 2.38
N PRO A 123 -16.86 -1.55 3.18
CA PRO A 123 -17.85 -1.26 4.21
C PRO A 123 -17.36 -0.21 5.23
N SER A 124 -18.28 0.42 5.95
CA SER A 124 -17.92 1.30 7.06
C SER A 124 -17.04 0.57 8.10
N PRO A 125 -16.11 1.25 8.79
CA PRO A 125 -15.18 0.61 9.74
C PRO A 125 -15.86 -0.28 10.79
N ALA A 126 -17.02 0.14 11.32
CA ALA A 126 -17.81 -0.61 12.30
C ALA A 126 -18.40 -1.94 11.77
N LYS A 127 -18.45 -2.12 10.45
CA LYS A 127 -18.96 -3.33 9.77
C LYS A 127 -17.83 -4.21 9.22
N GLN A 128 -16.58 -3.79 9.36
CA GLN A 128 -15.43 -4.59 8.95
C GLN A 128 -15.03 -5.56 10.07
N PRO A 129 -14.60 -6.80 9.76
CA PRO A 129 -14.10 -7.73 10.76
C PRO A 129 -12.85 -7.21 11.47
N PHE A 130 -12.63 -7.65 12.72
CA PHE A 130 -11.41 -7.33 13.46
C PHE A 130 -10.13 -7.70 12.71
N THR A 131 -10.12 -8.85 12.02
CA THR A 131 -8.97 -9.32 11.24
C THR A 131 -8.55 -8.35 10.14
N GLU A 132 -9.51 -7.64 9.54
CA GLU A 132 -9.24 -6.61 8.54
C GLU A 132 -8.55 -5.41 9.18
N HIS A 133 -9.07 -4.91 10.30
CA HIS A 133 -8.44 -3.81 11.04
C HIS A 133 -7.03 -4.16 11.48
N PHE A 134 -6.86 -5.34 12.06
CA PHE A 134 -5.57 -5.82 12.58
C PHE A 134 -4.53 -5.99 11.47
N SER A 135 -4.89 -6.64 10.37
CA SER A 135 -3.98 -6.82 9.24
C SER A 135 -3.63 -5.49 8.58
N GLU A 136 -4.62 -4.62 8.35
CA GLU A 136 -4.38 -3.36 7.63
C GLU A 136 -3.51 -2.41 8.45
N ILE A 137 -3.80 -2.20 9.75
CA ILE A 137 -3.01 -1.25 10.57
C ILE A 137 -1.56 -1.71 10.71
N LEU A 138 -1.33 -2.98 11.03
CA LEU A 138 0.02 -3.51 11.22
C LEU A 138 0.77 -3.61 9.89
N GLY A 139 0.08 -3.97 8.81
CA GLY A 139 0.66 -3.98 7.47
C GLY A 139 1.14 -2.60 7.05
N HIS A 140 0.38 -1.55 7.34
CA HIS A 140 0.79 -0.16 7.08
C HIS A 140 1.94 0.30 7.98
N ILE A 141 1.98 -0.14 9.24
CA ILE A 141 3.11 0.13 10.14
C ILE A 141 4.40 -0.47 9.58
N VAL A 142 4.41 -1.77 9.23
CA VAL A 142 5.60 -2.46 8.73
C VAL A 142 6.00 -1.95 7.33
N TRP A 143 5.02 -1.64 6.48
CA TRP A 143 5.23 -1.02 5.17
C TRP A 143 5.93 0.35 5.30
N ALA A 144 5.41 1.25 6.13
CA ALA A 144 5.99 2.58 6.31
C ALA A 144 7.33 2.54 7.06
N TRP A 145 7.50 1.61 7.99
CA TRP A 145 8.80 1.37 8.63
C TRP A 145 9.86 0.96 7.59
N THR A 146 9.48 0.10 6.63
CA THR A 146 10.36 -0.28 5.51
C THR A 146 10.72 0.93 4.65
N ILE A 147 9.76 1.81 4.35
CA ILE A 147 10.05 3.07 3.63
C ILE A 147 11.13 3.87 4.39
N TYR A 148 10.91 4.11 5.69
CA TYR A 148 11.86 4.86 6.51
C TYR A 148 13.25 4.23 6.48
N LEU A 149 13.38 2.93 6.73
CA LEU A 149 14.68 2.26 6.79
C LEU A 149 15.44 2.37 5.47
N VAL A 150 14.77 2.15 4.33
CA VAL A 150 15.40 2.27 3.01
C VAL A 150 15.80 3.72 2.72
N VAL A 151 14.94 4.68 3.05
CA VAL A 151 15.23 6.11 2.85
C VAL A 151 16.43 6.54 3.69
N ILE A 152 16.47 6.19 4.97
CA ILE A 152 17.58 6.56 5.86
C ILE A 152 18.88 5.89 5.42
N ALA A 153 18.85 4.61 5.06
CA ALA A 153 20.03 3.93 4.52
C ALA A 153 20.56 4.70 3.30
N LEU A 154 19.75 4.89 2.26
CA LEU A 154 20.24 5.47 1.01
C LEU A 154 20.50 6.99 1.06
N MET A 155 19.95 7.73 2.03
CA MET A 155 20.17 9.18 2.13
C MET A 155 21.43 9.57 2.89
N TYR A 156 21.91 8.72 3.79
CA TYR A 156 23.01 9.01 4.71
C TYR A 156 24.22 8.08 4.52
N HIS A 157 24.23 7.32 3.41
CA HIS A 157 25.43 6.73 2.82
C HIS A 157 26.01 7.65 1.75
#